data_AF-A0A958VZI7-F1
#
_entry.id   AF-A0A958VZI7-F1
#
_cell.length_a   1.000
_cell.length_b   1.000
_cell.length_c   1.000
_cell.angle_alpha   90.00
_cell.angle_beta   90.00
_cell.angle_gamma   90.00
#
_symmetry.space_group_name_H-M   'P 1'
#
loop_
_entity.id
_entity.type
_entity.pdbx_description
1 polymer ?
#
loop_
_entity_poly.entity_id
_entity_poly.type
_entity_poly.pdbx_seq_one_letter_code
_entity_poly.pdbx_strand_id
1 'polypeptide(L)'
;MKKLEDIPKNNIFEVPEGYFDKLPGVIQSRVAAKEKQSTIGAYGLALKVALPLLAIGLAVFLIFRENDPQGSPEDLLASVSTEQLSDYLIDTDLSTDELLDNLDLNELDVNALNEEILYEEFDNDLLEEYVDGLELEL
;
A
#
# COMPACT_ATOMS: atom_id res chain seq x y z
N MET A 1 -0.69 19.52 -82.26
CA MET A 1 -0.48 19.27 -80.82
C MET A 1 0.36 20.41 -80.29
N LYS A 2 -0.13 21.20 -79.31
CA LYS A 2 0.67 22.28 -78.71
C LYS A 2 1.71 21.65 -77.78
N LYS A 3 2.97 22.08 -77.87
CA LYS A 3 4.05 21.54 -77.03
C LYS A 3 4.11 22.31 -75.71
N LEU A 4 4.54 21.65 -74.64
CA LEU A 4 4.63 22.23 -73.28
C LEU A 4 5.55 23.46 -73.22
N GLU A 5 6.47 23.57 -74.17
CA GLU A 5 7.41 24.68 -74.36
C GLU A 5 6.73 25.98 -74.86
N ASP A 6 5.51 25.91 -75.41
CA ASP A 6 4.76 27.08 -75.91
C ASP A 6 3.92 27.78 -74.81
N ILE A 7 4.00 27.34 -73.55
CA ILE A 7 3.26 27.94 -72.43
C ILE A 7 4.06 29.10 -71.84
N PRO A 8 3.51 30.33 -71.77
CA PRO A 8 4.21 31.47 -71.20
C PRO A 8 4.50 31.21 -69.71
N LYS A 9 5.79 31.10 -69.36
CA LYS A 9 6.27 30.95 -67.98
C LYS A 9 6.19 32.29 -67.26
N ASN A 10 4.97 32.74 -66.99
CA ASN A 10 4.74 33.94 -66.20
C ASN A 10 4.55 33.55 -64.73
N ASN A 11 5.26 34.24 -63.83
CA ASN A 11 5.10 34.00 -62.39
C ASN A 11 3.87 34.76 -61.90
N ILE A 12 2.71 34.10 -61.89
CA ILE A 12 1.43 34.68 -61.46
C ILE A 12 1.29 34.82 -59.95
N PHE A 13 2.26 34.32 -59.18
CA PHE A 13 2.25 34.39 -57.71
C PHE A 13 3.21 35.48 -57.25
N GLU A 14 2.65 36.64 -56.94
CA GLU A 14 3.37 37.73 -56.30
C GLU A 14 3.00 37.77 -54.82
N VAL A 15 4.01 37.77 -53.96
CA VAL A 15 3.80 37.83 -52.51
C VAL A 15 3.75 39.29 -52.07
N PRO A 16 2.77 39.67 -51.23
CA PRO A 16 2.71 41.02 -50.69
C PRO A 16 3.97 41.37 -49.88
N GLU A 17 4.37 42.63 -49.94
CA GLU A 17 5.50 43.14 -49.17
C GLU A 17 5.31 42.89 -47.66
N GLY A 18 6.35 42.31 -47.04
CA GLY A 18 6.33 42.01 -45.60
C GLY A 18 5.42 40.86 -45.17
N TYR A 19 4.87 40.07 -46.10
CA TYR A 19 4.00 38.92 -45.78
C TYR A 19 4.72 37.91 -44.89
N PHE A 20 5.94 37.50 -45.27
CA PHE A 20 6.72 36.53 -44.51
C PHE A 20 7.33 37.11 -43.23
N ASP A 21 7.48 38.43 -43.13
CA ASP A 21 7.95 39.08 -41.90
C ASP A 21 6.87 39.06 -40.80
N LYS A 22 5.59 39.20 -41.19
CA LYS A 22 4.44 39.20 -40.27
C LYS A 22 3.93 37.79 -39.96
N LEU A 23 4.17 36.84 -40.86
CA LEU A 23 3.64 35.48 -40.77
C LEU A 23 4.01 34.75 -39.45
N PRO A 24 5.26 34.79 -38.94
CA PRO A 24 5.61 34.15 -37.67
C PRO A 24 4.77 34.65 -36.50
N GLY A 25 4.55 35.96 -36.39
CA GLY A 25 3.73 36.56 -35.33
C GLY A 25 2.25 36.17 -35.45
N VAL A 26 1.73 36.08 -36.68
CA VAL A 26 0.35 35.62 -36.94
C VAL A 26 0.19 34.14 -36.56
N ILE A 27 1.16 33.29 -36.86
CA ILE A 27 1.12 31.87 -36.48
C ILE A 27 1.21 31.73 -34.95
N GLN A 28 2.18 32.41 -34.33
CA GLN A 28 2.38 32.36 -32.88
C GLN A 28 1.14 32.82 -32.11
N SER A 29 0.50 33.92 -32.52
CA SER A 29 -0.74 34.41 -31.90
C SER A 29 -1.90 33.42 -32.05
N ARG A 30 -2.04 32.76 -33.21
CA ARG A 30 -3.08 31.74 -33.43
C ARG A 30 -2.85 30.46 -32.61
N VAL A 31 -1.60 30.02 -32.47
CA VAL A 31 -1.24 28.85 -31.66
C VAL A 31 -1.44 29.16 -30.17
N ALA A 32 -0.94 30.31 -29.70
CA ALA A 32 -1.07 30.72 -28.29
C ALA A 32 -2.53 30.97 -27.87
N ALA A 33 -3.36 31.50 -28.76
CA ALA A 33 -4.79 31.71 -28.47
C ALA A 33 -5.57 30.39 -28.33
N LYS A 34 -5.09 29.29 -28.91
CA LYS A 34 -5.75 27.98 -28.85
C LYS A 34 -5.59 27.27 -27.51
N GLU A 35 -4.58 27.62 -26.72
CA GLU A 35 -4.30 26.96 -25.43
C GLU A 35 -5.10 27.54 -24.25
N LYS A 36 -5.79 28.67 -24.44
CA LYS A 36 -6.44 29.40 -23.34
C LYS A 36 -7.97 29.33 -23.33
N GLN A 37 -8.54 28.25 -23.85
CA GLN A 37 -9.90 27.84 -23.53
C GLN A 37 -9.89 26.76 -22.44
N SER A 38 -9.32 27.10 -21.28
CA SER A 38 -9.74 26.41 -20.06
C SER A 38 -11.16 26.90 -19.78
N THR A 39 -12.12 26.11 -20.24
CA THR A 39 -13.46 26.16 -19.68
C THR A 39 -13.31 25.77 -18.22
N ILE A 40 -13.24 26.75 -17.33
CA ILE A 40 -13.72 26.56 -15.95
C ILE A 40 -15.25 26.43 -16.05
N GLY A 41 -15.73 25.49 -16.85
CA GLY A 41 -17.11 25.10 -16.95
C GLY A 41 -17.43 24.31 -15.71
N ALA A 42 -18.50 24.69 -15.00
CA ALA A 42 -19.25 23.99 -13.95
C ALA A 42 -18.49 23.16 -12.87
N TYR A 43 -17.55 22.30 -13.27
CA TYR A 43 -16.65 21.49 -12.46
C TYR A 43 -15.85 22.28 -11.41
N GLY A 44 -15.52 23.55 -11.67
CA GLY A 44 -14.82 24.40 -10.70
C GLY A 44 -15.66 24.78 -9.48
N LEU A 45 -16.99 24.89 -9.64
CA LEU A 45 -17.93 25.06 -8.53
C LEU A 45 -18.33 23.71 -7.92
N ALA A 46 -18.51 22.67 -8.75
CA ALA A 46 -18.82 21.33 -8.28
C ALA A 46 -17.74 20.78 -7.34
N LEU A 47 -16.46 21.01 -7.64
CA LEU A 47 -15.35 20.58 -6.77
C LEU A 47 -15.34 21.29 -5.42
N LYS A 48 -15.75 22.57 -5.35
CA LYS A 48 -15.80 23.32 -4.08
C LYS A 48 -16.90 22.83 -3.13
N VAL A 49 -17.99 22.26 -3.66
CA VAL A 49 -19.08 21.70 -2.85
C VAL A 49 -18.90 20.20 -2.62
N ALA A 50 -18.32 19.47 -3.59
CA ALA A 50 -18.02 18.06 -3.45
C ALA A 50 -16.95 17.81 -2.37
N LEU A 51 -15.93 18.67 -2.25
CA LEU A 51 -14.87 18.52 -1.26
C LEU A 51 -15.39 18.50 0.20
N PRO A 52 -16.21 19.46 0.68
CA PRO A 52 -16.73 19.41 2.05
C PRO A 52 -17.73 18.26 2.26
N LEU A 53 -18.55 17.89 1.26
CA LEU A 53 -19.46 16.75 1.39
C LEU A 53 -18.72 15.42 1.51
N LEU A 54 -17.64 15.24 0.74
CA LEU A 54 -16.78 14.07 0.82
C LEU A 54 -16.04 14.03 2.17
N ALA A 55 -15.53 15.16 2.64
CA ALA A 55 -14.89 15.27 3.96
C ALA A 55 -15.86 14.95 5.12
N ILE A 56 -17.11 15.43 5.06
CA ILE A 56 -18.15 15.11 6.04
C ILE A 56 -18.50 13.61 5.96
N GLY A 57 -18.69 13.06 4.77
CA GLY A 57 -18.94 11.63 4.59
C GLY A 57 -17.81 10.75 5.12
N LEU A 58 -16.56 11.17 4.92
CA LEU A 58 -15.38 10.48 5.44
C LEU A 58 -15.27 10.61 6.97
N ALA A 59 -15.57 11.78 7.53
CA ALA A 59 -15.62 11.98 8.99
C ALA A 59 -16.71 11.13 9.63
N VAL A 60 -17.92 11.07 9.03
CA VAL A 60 -19.00 10.19 9.46
C VAL A 60 -18.55 8.73 9.33
N PHE A 61 -17.95 8.32 8.22
CA PHE A 61 -17.44 6.96 8.05
C PHE A 61 -16.40 6.59 9.11
N LEU A 62 -15.48 7.50 9.46
CA LEU A 62 -14.49 7.25 10.52
C LEU A 62 -15.13 7.15 11.91
N ILE A 63 -16.11 8.01 12.24
CA ILE A 63 -16.85 7.94 13.51
C ILE A 63 -17.69 6.65 13.59
N PHE A 64 -18.30 6.22 12.49
CA PHE A 64 -19.06 4.97 12.44
C PHE A 64 -18.15 3.74 12.42
N ARG A 65 -16.93 3.83 11.88
CA ARG A 65 -15.92 2.75 11.92
C ARG A 65 -15.45 2.48 13.35
N GLU A 66 -15.32 3.52 14.17
CA GLU A 66 -14.96 3.39 15.59
C GLU A 66 -16.09 2.80 16.44
N ASN A 67 -17.33 2.87 15.95
CA ASN A 67 -18.52 2.28 16.59
C ASN A 67 -18.89 0.89 16.04
N ASP A 68 -18.00 0.22 15.30
CA ASP A 68 -18.24 -1.17 14.90
C ASP A 68 -18.14 -2.04 16.17
N PRO A 69 -19.23 -2.68 16.64
CA PRO A 69 -19.23 -3.48 17.87
C PRO A 69 -18.51 -4.83 17.71
N GLN A 70 -17.84 -5.03 16.58
CA GLN A 70 -16.88 -6.12 16.43
C GLN A 70 -15.75 -5.82 17.41
N GLY A 71 -15.82 -6.48 18.58
CA GLY A 71 -14.79 -6.45 19.61
C GLY A 71 -13.41 -6.61 18.99
N SER A 72 -12.39 -6.12 19.69
CA SER A 72 -11.05 -6.16 19.15
C SER A 72 -10.70 -7.60 18.74
N PRO A 73 -9.83 -7.83 17.75
CA PRO A 73 -9.46 -9.19 17.35
C PRO A 73 -9.09 -10.08 18.55
N GLU A 74 -8.55 -9.48 19.60
CA GLU A 74 -8.25 -10.10 20.89
C GLU A 74 -9.52 -10.56 21.65
N ASP A 75 -10.60 -9.78 21.65
CA ASP A 75 -11.89 -10.18 22.24
C ASP A 75 -12.51 -11.37 21.51
N LEU A 76 -12.37 -11.42 20.17
CA LEU A 76 -12.84 -12.55 19.37
C LEU A 76 -12.03 -13.81 19.65
N LEU A 77 -10.70 -13.69 19.82
CA LEU A 77 -9.84 -14.81 20.18
C LEU A 77 -10.09 -15.27 21.62
N ALA A 78 -10.34 -14.35 22.56
CA ALA A 78 -10.67 -14.67 23.95
C ALA A 78 -12.04 -15.36 24.10
N SER A 79 -12.93 -15.20 23.12
CA SER A 79 -14.22 -15.88 23.10
C SER A 79 -14.12 -17.37 22.74
N VAL A 80 -12.99 -17.80 22.18
CA VAL A 80 -12.73 -19.21 21.85
C VAL A 80 -12.27 -19.94 23.10
N SER A 81 -12.97 -21.02 23.46
CA SER A 81 -12.64 -21.83 24.63
C SER A 81 -11.51 -22.84 24.37
N THR A 82 -10.80 -23.24 25.43
CA THR A 82 -9.72 -24.24 25.33
C THR A 82 -10.22 -25.62 24.89
N GLU A 83 -11.45 -25.98 25.23
CA GLU A 83 -12.11 -27.21 24.77
C GLU A 83 -12.25 -27.23 23.24
N GLN A 84 -12.70 -26.13 22.64
CA GLN A 84 -12.82 -25.99 21.19
C GLN A 84 -11.46 -26.02 20.48
N LEU A 85 -10.41 -25.48 21.11
CA LEU A 85 -9.05 -25.56 20.58
C LEU A 85 -8.53 -27.00 20.63
N SER A 86 -8.80 -27.74 21.70
CA SER A 86 -8.44 -29.14 21.83
C SER A 86 -9.15 -30.00 20.80
N ASP A 87 -10.46 -29.80 20.61
CA ASP A 87 -11.25 -30.52 19.61
C ASP A 87 -10.75 -30.24 18.19
N TYR A 88 -10.41 -28.98 17.89
CA TYR A 88 -9.85 -28.61 16.59
C TYR A 88 -8.50 -29.29 16.33
N LEU A 89 -7.59 -29.29 17.33
CA LEU A 89 -6.29 -29.94 17.21
C LEU A 89 -6.41 -31.45 16.95
N ILE A 90 -7.38 -32.11 17.59
CA ILE A 90 -7.68 -33.53 17.39
C ILE A 90 -8.27 -33.80 16.00
N ASP A 91 -9.16 -32.93 15.50
CA ASP A 91 -9.78 -33.07 14.18
C ASP A 91 -8.78 -32.84 13.03
N THR A 92 -7.83 -31.92 13.22
CA THR A 92 -6.81 -31.58 12.22
C THR A 92 -5.58 -32.50 12.23
N ASP A 93 -5.53 -33.50 13.11
CA ASP A 93 -4.39 -34.44 13.30
C ASP A 93 -3.03 -33.71 13.37
N LEU A 94 -3.00 -32.53 14.01
CA LEU A 94 -1.83 -31.65 14.01
C LEU A 94 -0.91 -32.03 15.18
N SER A 95 0.30 -32.47 14.86
CA SER A 95 1.29 -32.83 15.87
C SER A 95 2.12 -31.62 16.32
N THR A 96 2.68 -31.71 17.53
CA THR A 96 3.61 -30.69 18.06
C THR A 96 4.82 -30.49 17.15
N ASP A 97 5.29 -31.57 16.51
CA ASP A 97 6.42 -31.52 15.59
C ASP A 97 6.10 -30.67 14.35
N GLU A 98 4.91 -30.80 13.78
CA GLU A 98 4.47 -30.00 12.63
C GLU A 98 4.23 -28.51 12.97
N LEU A 99 3.87 -28.23 14.22
CA LEU A 99 3.78 -26.85 14.73
C LEU A 99 5.16 -26.20 14.84
N LEU A 100 6.16 -26.95 15.32
CA LEU A 100 7.54 -26.48 15.45
C LEU A 100 8.18 -26.19 14.08
N ASP A 101 7.86 -26.98 13.06
CA ASP A 101 8.37 -26.78 11.70
C ASP A 101 7.92 -25.45 11.06
N ASN A 102 6.78 -24.90 11.50
CA ASN A 102 6.22 -23.64 11.00
C ASN A 102 6.43 -22.46 11.95
N LEU A 103 7.14 -22.67 13.06
CA LEU A 103 7.37 -21.65 14.07
C LEU A 103 8.58 -20.78 13.67
N ASP A 104 8.31 -19.58 13.18
CA ASP A 104 9.35 -18.60 12.82
C ASP A 104 9.77 -17.80 14.06
N LEU A 105 10.66 -18.37 14.87
CA LEU A 105 11.19 -17.74 16.08
C LEU A 105 12.23 -16.68 15.72
N ASN A 106 12.00 -15.45 16.13
CA ASN A 106 12.98 -14.37 16.03
C ASN A 106 13.78 -14.20 17.33
N GLU A 107 14.89 -13.45 17.28
CA GLU A 107 15.75 -13.23 18.46
C GLU A 107 14.99 -12.68 19.68
N LEU A 108 13.95 -11.87 19.46
CA LEU A 108 13.11 -11.32 20.52
C LEU A 108 12.26 -12.41 21.22
N ASP A 109 11.73 -13.36 20.45
CA ASP A 109 10.92 -14.47 20.96
C ASP A 109 11.79 -15.44 21.78
N VAL A 110 12.98 -15.74 21.28
CA VAL A 110 13.96 -16.60 21.99
C VAL A 110 14.40 -15.95 23.30
N ASN A 111 14.61 -14.63 23.31
CA ASN A 111 14.98 -13.90 24.52
C ASN A 111 13.84 -13.86 25.56
N ALA A 112 12.60 -13.68 25.12
CA ALA A 112 11.44 -13.71 26.02
C ALA A 112 11.23 -15.10 26.65
N LEU A 113 11.44 -16.18 25.88
CA LEU A 113 11.40 -17.55 26.41
C LEU A 113 12.52 -17.80 27.43
N ASN A 114 13.72 -17.30 27.17
CA ASN A 114 14.83 -17.39 28.14
C ASN A 114 14.55 -16.57 29.40
N GLU A 115 13.84 -15.44 29.30
CA GLU A 115 13.46 -14.60 30.43
C GLU A 115 12.34 -15.23 31.29
N GLU A 116 11.37 -15.91 30.67
CA GLU A 116 10.35 -16.71 31.39
C GLU A 116 10.96 -17.95 32.09
N ILE A 117 12.03 -18.52 31.52
CA ILE A 117 12.80 -19.62 32.13
C ILE A 117 13.77 -19.10 33.21
N LEU A 118 13.95 -17.78 33.37
CA LEU A 118 14.79 -17.25 34.43
C LEU A 118 14.06 -17.39 35.77
N TYR A 119 14.54 -18.34 36.58
CA TYR A 119 14.22 -18.58 38.00
C TYR A 119 13.07 -19.55 38.32
N GLU A 120 12.98 -20.70 37.63
CA GLU A 120 12.97 -21.90 38.48
C GLU A 120 14.39 -22.00 39.03
N GLU A 121 14.54 -21.66 40.32
CA GLU A 121 15.78 -21.84 41.06
C GLU A 121 16.26 -23.27 40.80
N PHE A 122 17.22 -23.44 39.90
CA PHE A 122 17.94 -24.70 39.76
C PHE A 122 18.54 -24.94 41.14
N ASP A 123 17.91 -25.82 41.89
CA ASP A 123 18.29 -26.15 43.24
C ASP A 123 19.70 -26.73 43.16
N ASN A 124 20.69 -25.92 43.54
CA ASN A 124 22.10 -26.29 43.44
C ASN A 124 22.37 -27.55 44.27
N ASP A 125 21.55 -27.81 45.30
CA ASP A 125 21.61 -29.02 46.11
C ASP A 125 21.26 -30.27 45.27
N LEU A 126 20.31 -30.15 44.33
CA LEU A 126 19.92 -31.24 43.41
C LEU A 126 20.97 -31.50 42.32
N LEU A 127 21.67 -30.44 41.89
CA LEU A 127 22.78 -30.56 40.96
C LEU A 127 24.02 -31.18 41.62
N GLU A 128 24.27 -30.87 42.89
CA GLU A 128 25.36 -31.49 43.67
C GLU A 128 25.11 -32.99 43.88
N GLU A 129 23.86 -33.41 44.15
CA GLU A 129 23.48 -34.84 44.23
C GLU A 129 23.68 -35.60 42.90
N TYR A 130 23.38 -34.96 41.76
CA TYR A 130 23.60 -35.57 40.44
C TYR A 130 25.08 -35.66 40.04
N VAL A 131 25.88 -34.65 40.39
CA VAL A 131 27.33 -34.62 40.09
C VAL A 131 28.08 -35.62 40.97
N ASP A 132 27.72 -35.72 42.26
CA ASP A 132 28.32 -36.69 43.19
C ASP A 132 27.95 -38.14 42.82
N GLY A 133 26.74 -38.35 42.28
CA GLY A 133 26.30 -39.63 41.72
C GLY A 133 27.09 -40.09 40.48
N LEU A 134 27.65 -39.16 39.70
CA LEU A 134 28.48 -39.45 38.53
C LEU A 134 29.96 -39.71 38.88
N GLU A 135 30.47 -39.16 39.98
CA GLU A 135 31.83 -39.44 40.47
C GLU A 135 31.98 -40.82 41.12
N LEU A 136 30.88 -41.45 41.55
CA LEU A 136 30.89 -42.79 42.16
C LEU A 136 30.88 -43.96 41.16
N GLU A 137 30.83 -43.69 39.84
CA GLU A 137 30.79 -44.71 38.78
C GLU A 137 32.10 -44.84 37.96
N LEU A 138 33.20 -44.22 38.42
CA LEU A 138 34.57 -44.36 37.89
C LEU A 138 35.53 -44.99 38.90
#